data_AF-A0A960BV80-F1
#
_entry.id   AF-A0A960BV80-F1
#
_cell.length_a   1.000
_cell.length_b   1.000
_cell.length_c   1.000
_cell.angle_alpha   90.00
_cell.angle_beta   90.00
_cell.angle_gamma   90.00
#
_symmetry.space_group_name_H-M   'P 1'
#
loop_
_entity.id
_entity.type
_entity.pdbx_description
1 polymer ?
#
loop_
_entity_poly.entity_id
_entity_poly.type
_entity_poly.pdbx_seq_one_letter_code
_entity_poly.pdbx_strand_id
1 'polypeptide(L)'
;PFDAAALTAWYPGGAQATSLVSTQLARLLSIPEGVRMLRSMQAVLVGGGPFPAPLRRRCKNLQIPAIATYGATETLGGCVYDGLPWPGVAVSVLDGQIHIEGPNLAAGYVPGPALPRPWPTGDMGHWRDGRLVVEGRLDDQVPVKGVNRRLRDYEARAMKAPGTVEAVAIAVPDDVDGYRVVVFTEDAEHRLPRLDNGKPDRQELLRRARGQHR
;
A
#
# COMPACT_ATOMS: atom_id res chain seq x y z
N PRO A 1 -18.97 -5.06 1.17
CA PRO A 1 -17.66 -5.74 1.02
C PRO A 1 -17.45 -6.19 -0.43
N PHE A 2 -16.21 -6.28 -0.92
CA PHE A 2 -15.94 -6.81 -2.26
C PHE A 2 -16.33 -8.31 -2.34
N ASP A 3 -17.21 -8.64 -3.28
CA ASP A 3 -17.68 -10.00 -3.58
C ASP A 3 -17.04 -10.52 -4.88
N ALA A 4 -16.14 -11.48 -4.72
CA ALA A 4 -15.40 -12.10 -5.82
C ALA A 4 -16.28 -12.96 -6.73
N ALA A 5 -17.28 -13.65 -6.17
CA ALA A 5 -18.16 -14.54 -6.92
C ALA A 5 -19.11 -13.73 -7.80
N ALA A 6 -19.72 -12.68 -7.24
CA ALA A 6 -20.61 -11.79 -7.97
C ALA A 6 -19.89 -11.09 -9.14
N LEU A 7 -18.68 -10.57 -8.92
CA LEU A 7 -17.88 -9.96 -9.98
C LEU A 7 -17.58 -10.96 -11.11
N THR A 8 -17.20 -12.19 -10.74
CA THR A 8 -16.84 -13.21 -11.73
C THR A 8 -18.04 -13.63 -12.57
N ALA A 9 -19.23 -13.73 -11.96
CA ALA A 9 -20.47 -14.02 -12.68
C ALA A 9 -20.90 -12.88 -13.63
N TRP A 10 -20.62 -11.63 -13.26
CA TRP A 10 -20.90 -10.45 -14.09
C TRP A 10 -19.97 -10.33 -15.32
N TYR A 11 -18.82 -11.01 -15.32
CA TYR A 11 -17.83 -10.96 -16.39
C TYR A 11 -18.00 -12.14 -17.37
N PRO A 12 -18.72 -11.98 -18.50
CA PRO A 12 -18.90 -13.06 -19.48
C PRO A 12 -17.69 -13.27 -20.41
N GLY A 13 -16.49 -12.76 -20.07
CA GLY A 13 -15.25 -12.99 -20.84
C GLY A 13 -14.76 -11.84 -21.74
N GLY A 14 -15.24 -10.61 -21.52
CA GLY A 14 -15.10 -9.51 -22.51
C GLY A 14 -14.23 -8.30 -22.15
N ALA A 15 -13.65 -8.17 -20.95
CA ALA A 15 -12.77 -7.03 -20.63
C ALA A 15 -11.29 -7.36 -20.80
N GLN A 16 -10.55 -6.39 -21.35
CA GLN A 16 -9.12 -6.47 -21.63
C GLN A 16 -8.27 -6.25 -20.37
N ALA A 17 -8.75 -5.48 -19.40
CA ALA A 17 -8.00 -5.20 -18.18
C ALA A 17 -8.91 -4.96 -16.97
N THR A 18 -8.35 -5.12 -15.78
CA THR A 18 -8.98 -4.73 -14.50
C THR A 18 -7.96 -4.07 -13.57
N SER A 19 -8.43 -3.24 -12.63
CA SER A 19 -7.61 -2.59 -11.62
C SER A 19 -8.12 -2.98 -10.22
N LEU A 20 -7.22 -3.50 -9.40
CA LEU A 20 -7.53 -4.10 -8.10
C LEU A 20 -6.54 -3.62 -7.04
N VAL A 21 -7.00 -3.60 -5.78
CA VAL A 21 -6.08 -3.59 -4.65
C VAL A 21 -5.66 -5.02 -4.29
N SER A 22 -4.51 -5.18 -3.62
CA SER A 22 -3.95 -6.49 -3.25
C SER A 22 -4.92 -7.41 -2.51
N THR A 23 -5.80 -6.85 -1.67
CA THR A 23 -6.80 -7.64 -0.93
C THR A 23 -7.90 -8.20 -1.83
N GLN A 24 -8.35 -7.44 -2.84
CA GLN A 24 -9.32 -7.91 -3.83
C GLN A 24 -8.70 -9.00 -4.71
N LEU A 25 -7.46 -8.78 -5.17
CA LEU A 25 -6.70 -9.78 -5.92
C LEU A 25 -6.54 -11.08 -5.13
N ALA A 26 -6.18 -11.01 -3.85
CA ALA A 26 -6.05 -12.19 -3.01
C ALA A 26 -7.36 -12.98 -2.89
N ARG A 27 -8.51 -12.29 -2.77
CA ARG A 27 -9.84 -12.92 -2.74
C ARG A 27 -10.24 -13.57 -4.07
N LEU A 28 -9.89 -12.96 -5.19
CA LEU A 28 -10.14 -13.57 -6.50
C LEU A 28 -9.27 -14.81 -6.73
N LEU A 29 -8.02 -14.78 -6.28
CA LEU A 29 -7.11 -15.93 -6.39
C LEU A 29 -7.47 -17.10 -5.47
N SER A 30 -8.36 -16.90 -4.48
CA SER A 30 -8.80 -17.97 -3.58
C SER A 30 -9.95 -18.80 -4.13
N ILE A 31 -10.56 -18.42 -5.27
CA ILE A 31 -11.62 -19.18 -5.92
C ILE A 31 -11.22 -19.58 -7.36
N PRO A 32 -11.53 -20.82 -7.82
CA PRO A 32 -11.16 -21.26 -9.16
C PRO A 32 -11.69 -20.37 -10.29
N GLU A 33 -12.92 -19.88 -10.15
CA GLU A 33 -13.59 -18.99 -11.10
C GLU A 33 -12.82 -17.68 -11.26
N GLY A 34 -12.39 -17.09 -10.13
CA GLY A 34 -11.62 -15.85 -10.10
C GLY A 34 -10.24 -16.00 -10.74
N VAL A 35 -9.57 -17.15 -10.54
CA VAL A 35 -8.31 -17.46 -11.24
C VAL A 35 -8.54 -17.55 -12.75
N ARG A 36 -9.59 -18.25 -13.22
CA ARG A 36 -9.90 -18.35 -14.65
C ARG A 36 -10.18 -16.99 -15.27
N MET A 37 -10.97 -16.15 -14.60
CA MET A 37 -11.27 -14.79 -15.00
C MET A 37 -9.98 -13.94 -15.10
N LEU A 38 -9.14 -13.95 -14.07
CA LEU A 38 -7.92 -13.14 -14.06
C LEU A 38 -6.90 -13.59 -15.12
N ARG A 39 -6.86 -14.89 -15.46
CA ARG A 39 -6.00 -15.42 -16.55
C ARG A 39 -6.47 -14.99 -17.94
N SER A 40 -7.76 -14.71 -18.13
CA SER A 40 -8.29 -14.28 -19.44
C SER A 40 -8.07 -12.79 -19.73
N MET A 41 -7.64 -12.01 -18.73
CA MET A 41 -7.34 -10.59 -18.89
C MET A 41 -6.03 -10.39 -19.65
N GLN A 42 -5.88 -9.27 -20.35
CA GLN A 42 -4.59 -8.84 -20.89
C GLN A 42 -3.72 -8.16 -19.83
N ALA A 43 -4.35 -7.46 -18.88
CA ALA A 43 -3.66 -6.81 -17.77
C ALA A 43 -4.49 -6.80 -16.48
N VAL A 44 -3.84 -7.08 -15.36
CA VAL A 44 -4.40 -6.92 -14.01
C VAL A 44 -3.55 -5.89 -13.28
N LEU A 45 -4.02 -4.64 -13.23
CA LEU A 45 -3.34 -3.56 -12.52
C LEU A 45 -3.52 -3.75 -11.01
N VAL A 46 -2.43 -3.71 -10.26
CA VAL A 46 -2.41 -3.88 -8.80
C VAL A 46 -1.83 -2.64 -8.16
N GLY A 47 -2.70 -1.81 -7.59
CA GLY A 47 -2.34 -0.50 -7.04
C GLY A 47 -3.07 -0.17 -5.74
N GLY A 48 -3.03 1.10 -5.35
CA GLY A 48 -3.69 1.61 -4.14
C GLY A 48 -3.08 1.14 -2.82
N GLY A 49 -1.98 0.39 -2.86
CA GLY A 49 -1.26 -0.12 -1.71
C GLY A 49 -0.12 -1.06 -2.13
N PRO A 50 0.59 -1.65 -1.16
CA PRO A 50 1.67 -2.59 -1.47
C PRO A 50 1.17 -3.77 -2.30
N PHE A 51 2.00 -4.25 -3.22
CA PHE A 51 1.80 -5.53 -3.89
C PHE A 51 2.85 -6.53 -3.36
N PRO A 52 2.50 -7.34 -2.33
CA PRO A 52 3.48 -8.12 -1.58
C PRO A 52 4.12 -9.24 -2.40
N ALA A 53 5.39 -9.53 -2.15
CA ALA A 53 6.14 -10.57 -2.85
C ALA A 53 5.46 -11.96 -2.85
N PRO A 54 4.83 -12.45 -1.76
CA PRO A 54 4.08 -13.71 -1.80
C PRO A 54 2.91 -13.70 -2.81
N LEU A 55 2.17 -12.59 -2.87
CA LEU A 55 1.04 -12.44 -3.80
C LEU A 55 1.54 -12.33 -5.25
N ARG A 56 2.63 -11.58 -5.49
CA ARG A 56 3.30 -11.50 -6.80
C ARG A 56 3.75 -12.88 -7.29
N ARG A 57 4.39 -13.68 -6.41
CA ARG A 57 4.80 -15.06 -6.74
C ARG A 57 3.59 -15.93 -7.09
N ARG A 58 2.49 -15.82 -6.34
CA ARG A 58 1.26 -16.54 -6.63
C ARG A 58 0.68 -16.17 -8.00
N CYS A 59 0.62 -14.87 -8.34
CA CYS A 59 0.23 -14.40 -9.67
C CYS A 59 1.12 -15.00 -10.76
N LYS A 60 2.45 -14.97 -10.59
CA LYS A 60 3.40 -15.54 -11.54
C LYS A 60 3.18 -17.04 -11.75
N ASN A 61 3.04 -17.80 -10.68
CA ASN A 61 2.81 -19.25 -10.74
C ASN A 61 1.49 -19.62 -11.43
N LEU A 62 0.46 -18.77 -11.26
CA LEU A 62 -0.84 -18.94 -11.90
C LEU A 62 -0.95 -18.27 -13.27
N GLN A 63 0.15 -17.70 -13.78
CA GLN A 63 0.23 -17.00 -15.07
C GLN A 63 -0.79 -15.85 -15.19
N ILE A 64 -1.00 -15.12 -14.10
CA ILE A 64 -1.83 -13.92 -14.06
C ILE A 64 -1.00 -12.74 -14.55
N PRO A 65 -1.46 -11.95 -15.54
CA PRO A 65 -0.73 -10.80 -16.07
C PRO A 65 -0.84 -9.59 -15.12
N ALA A 66 -0.36 -9.75 -13.89
CA ALA A 66 -0.42 -8.75 -12.84
C ALA A 66 0.71 -7.73 -12.98
N ILE A 67 0.35 -6.45 -13.08
CA ILE A 67 1.26 -5.31 -13.22
C ILE A 67 1.11 -4.44 -11.98
N ALA A 68 2.20 -4.18 -11.27
CA ALA A 68 2.16 -3.24 -10.16
C ALA A 68 2.02 -1.81 -10.66
N THR A 69 1.16 -1.04 -10.01
CA THR A 69 1.02 0.39 -10.30
C THR A 69 1.39 1.21 -9.07
N TYR A 70 2.10 2.32 -9.31
CA TYR A 70 2.40 3.32 -8.30
C TYR A 70 1.97 4.70 -8.79
N GLY A 71 1.42 5.49 -7.88
CA GLY A 71 0.86 6.80 -8.11
C GLY A 71 -0.02 7.22 -6.93
N ALA A 72 -0.57 8.41 -7.03
CA ALA A 72 -1.42 9.06 -6.05
C ALA A 72 -2.57 9.81 -6.75
N THR A 73 -3.45 10.41 -5.96
CA THR A 73 -4.48 11.31 -6.49
C THR A 73 -3.84 12.48 -7.24
N GLU A 74 -2.76 13.01 -6.68
CA GLU A 74 -1.97 14.12 -7.22
C GLU A 74 -1.28 13.80 -8.55
N THR A 75 -1.09 12.52 -8.88
CA THR A 75 -0.50 12.06 -10.16
C THR A 75 -1.55 11.61 -11.17
N LEU A 76 -2.83 11.90 -10.91
CA LEU A 76 -3.98 11.48 -11.72
C LEU A 76 -4.06 9.95 -11.90
N GLY A 77 -3.71 9.20 -10.86
CA GLY A 77 -3.69 7.74 -10.87
C GLY A 77 -2.28 7.17 -11.05
N GLY A 78 -2.19 5.94 -11.57
CA GLY A 78 -0.91 5.26 -11.76
C GLY A 78 -0.02 5.99 -12.79
N CYS A 79 1.24 6.20 -12.44
CA CYS A 79 2.23 6.84 -13.31
C CYS A 79 3.55 6.06 -13.40
N VAL A 80 3.70 5.00 -12.60
CA VAL A 80 4.81 4.05 -12.66
C VAL A 80 4.22 2.64 -12.70
N TYR A 81 4.67 1.82 -13.65
CA TYR A 81 4.14 0.49 -13.94
C TYR A 81 5.29 -0.54 -13.87
N ASP A 82 5.20 -1.48 -12.93
CA ASP A 82 6.29 -2.40 -12.55
C ASP A 82 7.64 -1.71 -12.34
N GLY A 83 7.61 -0.52 -11.73
CA GLY A 83 8.80 0.28 -11.46
C GLY A 83 9.33 1.07 -12.67
N LEU A 84 8.66 1.02 -13.82
CA LEU A 84 9.00 1.83 -14.99
C LEU A 84 8.07 3.04 -15.08
N PRO A 85 8.58 4.28 -15.11
CA PRO A 85 7.76 5.47 -15.33
C PRO A 85 7.02 5.41 -16.67
N TRP A 86 5.80 5.92 -16.69
CA TRP A 86 5.05 6.13 -17.94
C TRP A 86 5.76 7.15 -18.84
N PRO A 87 5.70 7.03 -20.18
CA PRO A 87 6.31 8.02 -21.07
C PRO A 87 5.88 9.47 -20.74
N GLY A 88 6.87 10.36 -20.62
CA GLY A 88 6.64 11.76 -20.24
C GLY A 88 6.55 12.01 -18.72
N VAL A 89 6.64 10.96 -17.90
CA VAL A 89 6.76 11.06 -16.43
C VAL A 89 8.22 10.90 -16.04
N ALA A 90 8.80 11.95 -15.46
CA ALA A 90 10.11 11.89 -14.84
C ALA A 90 9.97 11.49 -13.36
N VAL A 91 10.81 10.56 -12.93
CA VAL A 91 10.89 10.14 -11.53
C VAL A 91 12.33 10.31 -11.07
N SER A 92 12.50 11.03 -9.96
CA SER A 92 13.80 11.16 -9.28
C SER A 92 13.67 10.70 -7.83
N VAL A 93 14.79 10.32 -7.24
CA VAL A 93 14.89 9.95 -5.83
C VAL A 93 15.94 10.85 -5.20
N LEU A 94 15.52 11.76 -4.33
CA LEU A 94 16.37 12.73 -3.63
C LEU A 94 16.31 12.42 -2.14
N ASP A 95 17.46 12.17 -1.51
CA ASP A 95 17.56 11.76 -0.09
C ASP A 95 16.62 10.60 0.27
N GLY A 96 16.46 9.66 -0.66
CA GLY A 96 15.57 8.50 -0.53
C GLY A 96 14.08 8.80 -0.75
N GLN A 97 13.68 10.06 -0.95
CA GLN A 97 12.30 10.46 -1.24
C GLN A 97 12.03 10.49 -2.74
N ILE A 98 10.91 9.87 -3.14
CA ILE A 98 10.43 9.86 -4.52
C ILE A 98 9.87 11.24 -4.88
N HIS A 99 10.29 11.72 -6.03
CA HIS A 99 9.84 12.96 -6.64
C HIS A 99 9.32 12.68 -8.05
N ILE A 100 8.17 13.25 -8.39
CA ILE A 100 7.51 13.04 -9.69
C ILE A 100 7.39 14.36 -10.42
N GLU A 101 7.65 14.36 -11.71
CA GLU A 101 7.40 15.49 -12.61
C GLU A 101 6.77 14.98 -13.91
N GLY A 102 5.81 15.72 -14.45
CA GLY A 102 5.18 15.36 -15.71
C GLY A 102 3.84 16.06 -15.93
N PRO A 103 3.22 15.83 -17.09
CA PRO A 103 1.91 16.38 -17.42
C PRO A 103 0.78 15.74 -16.58
N ASN A 104 1.07 14.64 -15.89
CA ASN A 104 0.14 13.91 -15.04
C ASN A 104 -0.01 14.51 -13.64
N LEU A 105 0.75 15.55 -13.26
CA LEU A 105 0.57 16.20 -11.97
C LEU A 105 -0.66 17.10 -11.97
N ALA A 106 -1.49 16.95 -10.93
CA ALA A 106 -2.57 17.89 -10.63
C ALA A 106 -2.03 19.33 -10.45
N ALA A 107 -2.91 20.31 -10.67
CA ALA A 107 -2.53 21.72 -10.54
C ALA A 107 -2.16 22.10 -9.10
N GLY A 108 -2.88 21.54 -8.11
CA GLY A 108 -2.76 21.92 -6.70
C GLY A 108 -3.94 21.42 -5.86
N TYR A 109 -3.97 21.85 -4.61
CA TYR A 109 -5.06 21.56 -3.68
C TYR A 109 -6.09 22.69 -3.65
N VAL A 110 -7.34 22.38 -3.32
CA VAL A 110 -8.43 23.38 -3.22
C VAL A 110 -9.14 23.24 -1.85
N PRO A 111 -9.12 24.28 -0.99
CA PRO A 111 -8.23 25.44 -1.06
C PRO A 111 -6.78 25.01 -0.80
N GLY A 112 -5.80 25.63 -1.46
CA GLY A 112 -4.41 25.30 -1.22
C GLY A 112 -3.43 25.74 -2.32
N PRO A 113 -2.14 25.44 -2.13
CA PRO A 113 -1.10 25.81 -3.08
C PRO A 113 -1.11 24.91 -4.32
N ALA A 114 -0.46 25.41 -5.38
CA ALA A 114 -0.09 24.61 -6.53
C ALA A 114 0.91 23.51 -6.11
N LEU A 115 0.92 22.38 -6.83
CA LEU A 115 1.94 21.36 -6.59
C LEU A 115 3.31 21.84 -7.08
N PRO A 116 4.38 21.71 -6.25
CA PRO A 116 5.73 21.97 -6.71
C PRO A 116 6.13 21.00 -7.83
N ARG A 117 7.09 21.41 -8.65
CA ARG A 117 7.64 20.60 -9.76
C ARG A 117 9.17 20.61 -9.66
N PRO A 118 9.81 19.45 -9.39
CA PRO A 118 9.20 18.15 -9.16
C PRO A 118 8.39 18.07 -7.85
N TRP A 119 7.34 17.26 -7.82
CA TRP A 119 6.45 17.07 -6.68
C TRP A 119 7.00 16.02 -5.71
N PRO A 120 7.28 16.36 -4.44
CA PRO A 120 7.69 15.39 -3.42
C PRO A 120 6.48 14.56 -3.00
N THR A 121 6.51 13.26 -3.27
CA THR A 121 5.35 12.39 -3.05
C THR A 121 5.10 12.11 -1.56
N GLY A 122 6.13 12.28 -0.73
CA GLY A 122 6.15 11.80 0.66
C GLY A 122 6.34 10.29 0.77
N ASP A 123 6.62 9.59 -0.34
CA ASP A 123 7.03 8.19 -0.35
C ASP A 123 8.54 8.07 -0.48
N MET A 124 9.09 7.00 0.09
CA MET A 124 10.47 6.62 -0.05
C MET A 124 10.65 5.56 -1.12
N GLY A 125 11.82 5.54 -1.74
CA GLY A 125 12.18 4.51 -2.70
C GLY A 125 13.63 4.58 -3.14
N HIS A 126 14.02 3.63 -3.97
CA HIS A 126 15.32 3.59 -4.62
C HIS A 126 15.22 2.96 -6.00
N TRP A 127 16.25 3.15 -6.83
CA TRP A 127 16.38 2.46 -8.11
C TRP A 127 17.11 1.13 -7.92
N ARG A 128 16.55 0.07 -8.51
CA ARG A 128 17.17 -1.25 -8.58
C ARG A 128 16.97 -1.82 -9.97
N ASP A 129 18.07 -2.14 -10.65
CA ASP A 129 18.04 -2.75 -11.99
C ASP A 129 17.18 -1.94 -12.99
N GLY A 130 17.28 -0.61 -12.93
CA GLY A 130 16.51 0.32 -13.78
C GLY A 130 15.02 0.45 -13.43
N ARG A 131 14.58 -0.11 -12.30
CA ARG A 131 13.19 -0.05 -11.82
C ARG A 131 13.10 0.64 -10.48
N LEU A 132 12.07 1.46 -10.32
CA LEU A 132 11.73 2.09 -9.06
C LEU A 132 11.19 1.05 -8.08
N VAL A 133 11.80 0.98 -6.90
CA VAL A 133 11.31 0.23 -5.75
C VAL A 133 10.72 1.21 -4.74
N VAL A 134 9.41 1.12 -4.52
CA VAL A 134 8.71 1.92 -3.51
C VAL A 134 8.79 1.22 -2.16
N GLU A 135 9.24 1.96 -1.16
CA GLU A 135 9.64 1.45 0.15
C GLU A 135 8.62 1.73 1.26
N GLY A 136 7.68 2.64 1.01
CA GLY A 136 6.66 3.07 1.96
C GLY A 136 6.66 4.58 2.13
N ARG A 137 5.93 5.08 3.11
CA ARG A 137 5.86 6.51 3.37
C ARG A 137 7.06 7.01 4.17
N LEU A 138 7.45 8.26 3.92
CA LEU A 138 8.40 8.98 4.76
C LEU A 138 7.85 9.17 6.18
N ASP A 139 6.56 9.48 6.30
CA ASP A 139 5.86 9.63 7.59
C ASP A 139 5.60 8.30 8.33
N ASP A 140 5.84 7.14 7.69
CA ASP A 140 5.81 5.81 8.32
C ASP A 140 7.12 5.51 9.09
N GLN A 141 8.15 6.38 9.02
CA GLN A 141 9.40 6.22 9.76
C GLN A 141 9.41 6.99 11.08
N VAL A 142 9.81 6.32 12.15
CA VAL A 142 9.97 6.93 13.47
C VAL A 142 11.34 6.62 14.07
N PRO A 143 12.00 7.61 14.70
CA PRO A 143 13.28 7.38 15.37
C PRO A 143 13.02 6.61 16.67
N VAL A 144 13.54 5.39 16.75
CA VAL A 144 13.47 4.52 17.93
C VAL A 144 14.90 4.20 18.33
N LYS A 145 15.33 4.67 19.49
CA LYS A 145 16.72 4.48 19.99
C LYS A 145 17.78 5.00 19.02
N GLY A 146 17.53 6.17 18.43
CA GLY A 146 18.45 6.80 17.47
C GLY A 146 18.52 6.13 16.09
N VAL A 147 17.66 5.15 15.80
CA VAL A 147 17.57 4.48 14.50
C VAL A 147 16.19 4.71 13.91
N ASN A 148 16.11 5.16 12.66
CA ASN A 148 14.83 5.26 11.95
C ASN A 148 14.28 3.87 11.67
N ARG A 149 13.08 3.60 12.19
CA ARG A 149 12.36 2.34 12.02
C ARG A 149 11.04 2.58 11.31
N ARG A 150 10.69 1.70 10.38
CA ARG A 150 9.40 1.74 9.67
C ARG A 150 8.35 1.04 10.50
N LEU A 151 7.25 1.73 10.81
CA LEU A 151 6.11 1.13 11.49
C LEU A 151 5.57 -0.09 10.73
N ARG A 152 5.56 -0.02 9.40
CA ARG A 152 5.14 -1.10 8.51
C ARG A 152 5.97 -2.38 8.64
N ASP A 153 7.25 -2.30 9.01
CA ASP A 153 8.07 -3.50 9.21
C ASP A 153 7.61 -4.29 10.45
N TYR A 154 7.16 -3.58 11.49
CA TYR A 154 6.56 -4.19 12.67
C TYR A 154 5.19 -4.79 12.35
N GLU A 155 4.35 -4.08 11.57
CA GLU A 155 3.07 -4.61 11.07
C GLU A 155 3.29 -5.88 10.26
N ALA A 156 4.21 -5.86 9.28
CA ALA A 156 4.53 -7.01 8.44
C ALA A 156 5.10 -8.20 9.24
N ARG A 157 5.82 -7.95 10.33
CA ARG A 157 6.29 -9.00 11.24
C ARG A 157 5.14 -9.58 12.05
N ALA A 158 4.25 -8.75 12.58
CA ALA A 158 3.08 -9.19 13.34
C ALA A 158 2.10 -9.99 12.48
N MET A 159 1.91 -9.60 11.21
CA MET A 159 1.09 -10.35 10.24
C MET A 159 1.57 -11.78 9.97
N LYS A 160 2.78 -12.18 10.42
CA LYS A 160 3.27 -13.55 10.33
C LYS A 160 2.85 -14.42 11.52
N ALA A 161 2.31 -13.84 12.58
CA ALA A 161 1.84 -14.58 13.73
C ALA A 161 0.54 -15.35 13.38
N PRO A 162 0.37 -16.61 13.84
CA PRO A 162 -0.84 -17.38 13.59
C PRO A 162 -2.09 -16.66 14.12
N GLY A 163 -3.15 -16.62 13.31
CA GLY A 163 -4.43 -16.01 13.70
C GLY A 163 -4.53 -14.50 13.50
N THR A 164 -3.42 -13.80 13.20
CA THR A 164 -3.45 -12.36 12.93
C THR A 164 -4.11 -12.06 11.58
N VAL A 165 -5.20 -11.31 11.62
CA VAL A 165 -5.98 -10.87 10.46
C VAL A 165 -5.53 -9.49 9.98
N GLU A 166 -5.19 -8.61 10.91
CA GLU A 166 -4.68 -7.26 10.63
C GLU A 166 -3.70 -6.84 11.74
N ALA A 167 -2.72 -6.01 11.43
CA ALA A 167 -1.79 -5.46 12.42
C ALA A 167 -1.54 -3.98 12.14
N VAL A 168 -1.52 -3.17 13.20
CA VAL A 168 -1.29 -1.73 13.14
C VAL A 168 -0.20 -1.36 14.14
N ALA A 169 0.88 -0.77 13.63
CA ALA A 169 1.97 -0.26 14.46
C ALA A 169 1.77 1.24 14.70
N ILE A 170 1.92 1.65 15.95
CA ILE A 170 1.82 3.02 16.42
C ILE A 170 3.13 3.38 17.11
N ALA A 171 3.68 4.54 16.76
CA ALA A 171 4.77 5.14 17.52
C ALA A 171 4.21 5.87 18.73
N VAL A 172 4.68 5.52 19.92
CA VAL A 172 4.33 6.18 21.17
C VAL A 172 5.56 6.97 21.62
N PRO A 173 5.43 8.28 21.90
CA PRO A 173 6.53 9.05 22.46
C PRO A 173 7.10 8.37 23.70
N ASP A 174 8.42 8.33 23.78
CA ASP A 174 9.18 7.77 24.88
C ASP A 174 10.28 8.78 25.27
N ASP A 175 10.32 9.16 26.54
CA ASP A 175 11.17 10.26 27.01
C ASP A 175 12.67 9.93 26.93
N VAL A 176 13.04 8.65 26.79
CA VAL A 176 14.43 8.19 26.73
C VAL A 176 14.83 7.84 25.30
N ASP A 177 14.00 7.08 24.60
CA ASP A 177 14.33 6.49 23.30
C ASP A 177 13.75 7.29 22.10
N GLY A 178 13.12 8.44 22.38
CA GLY A 178 12.37 9.27 21.44
C GLY A 178 10.97 8.68 21.17
N TYR A 179 10.94 7.47 20.63
CA TYR A 179 9.72 6.70 20.44
C TYR A 179 9.93 5.23 20.78
N ARG A 180 8.87 4.59 21.24
CA ARG A 180 8.71 3.13 21.25
C ARG A 180 7.59 2.73 20.29
N VAL A 181 7.70 1.56 19.68
CA VAL A 181 6.67 1.03 18.78
C VAL A 181 5.76 0.07 19.53
N VAL A 182 4.46 0.31 19.47
CA VAL A 182 3.42 -0.59 19.95
C VAL A 182 2.68 -1.16 18.75
N VAL A 183 2.53 -2.49 18.70
CA VAL A 183 1.79 -3.16 17.63
C VAL A 183 0.50 -3.70 18.20
N PHE A 184 -0.62 -3.30 17.62
CA PHE A 184 -1.93 -3.87 17.88
C PHE A 184 -2.27 -4.88 16.78
N THR A 185 -2.79 -6.04 17.17
CA THR A 185 -3.20 -7.10 16.25
C THR A 185 -4.70 -7.34 16.34
N GLU A 186 -5.33 -7.59 15.20
CA GLU A 186 -6.69 -8.11 15.07
C GLU A 186 -6.63 -9.63 14.87
N ASP A 187 -7.49 -10.37 15.56
CA ASP A 187 -7.70 -11.80 15.36
C ASP A 187 -9.22 -12.12 15.35
N ALA A 188 -9.58 -13.40 15.46
CA ALA A 188 -10.98 -13.82 15.43
C ALA A 188 -11.80 -13.31 16.63
N GLU A 189 -11.15 -13.04 17.76
CA GLU A 189 -11.78 -12.65 19.03
C GLU A 189 -11.63 -11.15 19.33
N HIS A 190 -10.54 -10.53 18.86
CA HIS A 190 -10.18 -9.15 19.16
C HIS A 190 -10.16 -8.30 17.90
N ARG A 191 -11.05 -7.30 17.82
CA ARG A 191 -11.07 -6.31 16.73
C ARG A 191 -10.41 -5.00 17.10
N LEU A 192 -9.74 -4.41 16.12
CA LEU A 192 -9.21 -3.06 16.25
C LEU A 192 -10.34 -2.04 16.20
N PRO A 193 -10.24 -0.92 16.95
CA PRO A 193 -11.15 0.21 16.79
C PRO A 193 -11.04 0.75 15.36
N ARG A 194 -12.17 1.19 14.79
CA ARG A 194 -12.24 1.66 13.40
C ARG A 194 -12.99 2.98 13.30
N LEU A 195 -12.60 3.78 12.32
CA LEU A 195 -13.33 4.96 11.86
C LEU A 195 -14.54 4.53 11.01
N ASP A 196 -15.46 5.45 10.72
CA ASP A 196 -16.64 5.20 9.88
C ASP A 196 -16.29 4.67 8.47
N ASN A 197 -15.10 5.02 7.97
CA ASN A 197 -14.59 4.54 6.69
C ASN A 197 -13.98 3.12 6.74
N GLY A 198 -14.07 2.44 7.89
CA GLY A 198 -13.58 1.08 8.11
C GLY A 198 -12.08 0.94 8.33
N LYS A 199 -11.29 2.02 8.25
CA LYS A 199 -9.86 1.98 8.57
C LYS A 199 -9.64 1.91 10.09
N PRO A 200 -8.58 1.25 10.58
CA PRO A 200 -8.22 1.29 12.00
C PRO A 200 -8.06 2.71 12.52
N ASP A 201 -8.67 3.00 13.68
CA ASP A 201 -8.58 4.29 14.35
C ASP A 201 -7.23 4.41 15.08
N ARG A 202 -6.25 4.96 14.37
CA ARG A 202 -4.89 5.17 14.90
C ARG A 202 -4.84 6.12 16.10
N GLN A 203 -5.79 7.07 16.23
CA GLN A 203 -5.81 7.97 17.38
C GLN A 203 -6.28 7.25 18.64
N GLU A 204 -7.33 6.44 18.52
CA GLU A 204 -7.79 5.61 19.62
C GLU A 204 -6.74 4.57 20.05
N LEU A 205 -6.06 3.94 19.09
CA LEU A 205 -4.95 3.04 19.38
C LEU A 205 -3.81 3.74 20.13
N LEU A 206 -3.45 4.97 19.72
CA LEU A 206 -2.47 5.78 20.43
C LEU A 206 -2.91 6.11 21.86
N ARG A 207 -4.20 6.45 22.07
CA ARG A 207 -4.75 6.67 23.43
C ARG A 207 -4.61 5.42 24.29
N ARG A 208 -4.97 4.24 23.77
CA ARG A 208 -4.83 2.95 24.47
C ARG A 208 -3.37 2.63 24.80
N ALA A 209 -2.46 2.86 23.84
CA ALA A 209 -1.03 2.60 24.01
C ALA A 209 -0.39 3.48 25.10
N ARG A 210 -0.94 4.69 25.31
CA ARG A 210 -0.54 5.60 26.40
C ARG A 210 -1.19 5.21 27.74
N GLY A 211 -2.42 4.72 27.72
CA GLY A 211 -3.18 4.32 28.92
C GLY A 211 -2.69 3.03 29.59
N GLN A 212 -2.03 2.13 28.86
CA GLN A 212 -1.47 0.88 29.40
C GLN A 212 -0.23 1.07 30.31
N HIS A 213 0.23 2.30 30.53
CA HIS A 213 1.40 2.64 31.34
C HIS A 213 1.08 3.59 32.51
N ARG A 214 -0.17 3.67 32.96
CA ARG A 214 -0.53 4.27 34.26
C ARG A 214 -0.88 3.20 35.28
#